data_AF-A9KV94-F1
#
_entry.id   AF-A9KV94-F1
#
_cell.length_a   1.000
_cell.length_b   1.000
_cell.length_c   1.000
_cell.angle_alpha   90.00
_cell.angle_beta   90.00
_cell.angle_gamma   90.00
#
_symmetry.space_group_name_H-M   'P 1'
#
loop_
_entity.id
_entity.type
_entity.pdbx_description
1 polymer ?
#
loop_
_entity_poly.entity_id
_entity_poly.type
_entity_poly.pdbx_seq_one_letter_code
_entity_poly.pdbx_strand_id
1 'polypeptide(L)'
;MAKLINKMLNNRLGFTRYCAAVVMVSSLSTGAMAADVPSFDCTKVDVGSIEAMVCKDAGLSQLDNNLAEVYSQALEKAKNEQPPTLKAMQRGWVKGRNECWKSDDKHACIEASYQTRIAELQAQYRLVDMTGPVFYACDGNPANEVVVTYFKTEPATLIAEHGDSTSLMFVQPSGSGAKYQGRNESLWEHQGEAKVVWGFEAPEMTCKLVTK
;
A
#
# COMPACT_ATOMS: atom_id res chain seq x y z
N MET A 1 -2.74 -48.08 -38.23
CA MET A 1 -2.95 -47.91 -39.68
C MET A 1 -2.52 -46.50 -40.05
N ALA A 2 -1.26 -46.36 -40.47
CA ALA A 2 -0.84 -46.10 -41.86
C ALA A 2 -0.87 -44.59 -42.18
N LYS A 3 0.23 -43.85 -41.92
CA LYS A 3 1.20 -43.33 -42.93
C LYS A 3 0.70 -43.38 -44.38
N LEU A 4 0.72 -42.23 -45.07
CA LEU A 4 0.95 -41.96 -46.51
C LEU A 4 0.35 -40.55 -46.80
N ILE A 5 0.92 -39.53 -47.45
CA ILE A 5 1.91 -39.41 -48.53
C ILE A 5 2.52 -37.98 -48.49
N ASN A 6 3.77 -37.92 -48.94
CA ASN A 6 4.66 -36.77 -49.06
C ASN A 6 4.61 -36.19 -50.50
N LYS A 7 5.28 -35.04 -50.70
CA LYS A 7 5.99 -34.63 -51.93
C LYS A 7 5.25 -33.90 -53.09
N MET A 8 5.75 -32.67 -53.32
CA MET A 8 6.41 -32.18 -54.56
C MET A 8 5.67 -31.26 -55.56
N LEU A 9 6.49 -30.28 -56.00
CA LEU A 9 6.61 -29.65 -57.31
C LEU A 9 6.08 -28.23 -57.46
N ASN A 10 7.03 -27.30 -57.29
CA ASN A 10 7.29 -26.20 -58.23
C ASN A 10 6.85 -26.55 -59.65
N ASN A 11 5.97 -25.75 -60.24
CA ASN A 11 6.16 -25.33 -61.61
C ASN A 11 5.58 -23.94 -61.87
N ARG A 12 6.37 -23.14 -62.56
CA ARG A 12 6.03 -21.81 -63.08
C ARG A 12 4.98 -21.96 -64.18
N LEU A 13 4.08 -20.98 -64.31
CA LEU A 13 3.76 -20.28 -65.57
C LEU A 13 2.70 -19.21 -65.30
N GLY A 14 2.93 -18.05 -65.90
CA GLY A 14 2.38 -16.76 -65.52
C GLY A 14 0.89 -16.57 -65.77
N PHE A 15 0.31 -15.69 -64.96
CA PHE A 15 -0.88 -14.95 -65.30
C PHE A 15 -0.73 -13.51 -64.78
N THR A 16 -0.57 -12.62 -65.76
CA THR A 16 -1.23 -11.32 -65.88
C THR A 16 -1.21 -10.38 -64.68
N ARG A 17 -0.45 -9.30 -64.85
CA ARG A 17 -0.48 -8.07 -64.06
C ARG A 17 -1.91 -7.62 -63.73
N TYR A 18 -2.29 -7.73 -62.46
CA TYR A 18 -3.31 -6.87 -61.86
C TYR A 18 -2.69 -6.21 -60.63
N CYS A 19 -2.33 -4.94 -60.76
CA CYS A 19 -2.08 -4.06 -59.63
C CYS A 19 -3.42 -3.81 -58.94
N ALA A 20 -3.89 -4.76 -58.12
CA ALA A 20 -4.92 -4.47 -57.14
C ALA A 20 -4.21 -3.84 -55.94
N ALA A 21 -4.27 -2.52 -55.82
CA ALA A 21 -3.90 -1.81 -54.62
C ALA A 21 -4.89 -2.21 -53.51
N VAL A 22 -4.54 -3.25 -52.75
CA VAL A 22 -5.25 -3.59 -51.52
C VAL A 22 -4.85 -2.56 -50.48
N VAL A 23 -5.70 -1.54 -50.31
CA VAL A 23 -5.60 -0.60 -49.18
C VAL A 23 -5.94 -1.40 -47.92
N MET A 24 -4.92 -1.89 -47.21
CA MET A 24 -5.08 -2.35 -45.83
C MET A 24 -5.44 -1.14 -44.98
N VAL A 25 -6.73 -0.99 -44.68
CA VAL A 25 -7.20 -0.08 -43.63
C VAL A 25 -6.86 -0.74 -42.30
N SER A 26 -5.68 -0.43 -41.76
CA SER A 26 -5.30 -0.79 -40.41
C SER A 26 -6.24 -0.08 -39.43
N SER A 27 -7.24 -0.78 -38.92
CA SER A 27 -8.11 -0.27 -37.86
C SER A 27 -7.28 -0.13 -36.59
N LEU A 28 -6.85 1.09 -36.24
CA LEU A 28 -6.33 1.37 -34.91
C LEU A 28 -7.50 1.28 -33.93
N SER A 29 -7.63 0.13 -33.26
CA SER A 29 -8.46 0.02 -32.07
C SER A 29 -7.84 0.89 -30.98
N THR A 30 -8.30 2.13 -30.86
CA THR A 30 -8.07 2.93 -29.66
C THR A 30 -8.81 2.24 -28.52
N GLY A 31 -8.11 1.38 -27.78
CA GLY A 31 -8.57 0.91 -26.49
C GLY A 31 -8.78 2.14 -25.62
N ALA A 32 -10.04 2.49 -25.35
CA ALA A 32 -10.35 3.44 -24.31
C ALA A 32 -9.82 2.84 -23.00
N MET A 33 -8.69 3.34 -22.51
CA MET A 33 -8.32 3.15 -21.13
C MET A 33 -9.49 3.73 -20.34
N ALA A 34 -10.31 2.88 -19.74
CA ALA A 34 -11.29 3.35 -18.76
C ALA A 34 -10.47 4.10 -17.72
N ALA A 35 -10.66 5.41 -17.61
CA ALA A 35 -10.08 6.15 -16.51
C ALA A 35 -10.66 5.53 -15.24
N ASP A 36 -9.79 5.00 -14.38
CA ASP A 36 -10.21 4.47 -13.09
C ASP A 36 -10.89 5.63 -12.35
N VAL A 37 -12.22 5.54 -12.21
CA VAL A 37 -13.01 6.51 -11.44
C VAL A 37 -12.81 6.14 -9.97
N PRO A 38 -12.56 7.11 -9.07
CA PRO A 38 -12.42 6.83 -7.65
C PRO A 38 -13.74 6.31 -7.07
N SER A 39 -13.70 5.85 -5.81
CA SER A 39 -14.84 5.25 -5.10
C SER A 39 -15.96 6.24 -4.77
N PHE A 40 -15.79 7.52 -5.12
CA PHE A 40 -16.74 8.60 -4.91
C PHE A 40 -17.14 9.29 -6.23
N ASP A 41 -18.26 10.00 -6.19
CA ASP A 41 -18.87 10.64 -7.36
C ASP A 41 -18.14 11.94 -7.76
N CYS A 42 -17.30 11.86 -8.78
CA CYS A 42 -16.55 12.98 -9.35
C CYS A 42 -17.43 14.11 -9.91
N THR A 43 -18.73 13.92 -10.10
CA THR A 43 -19.63 14.99 -10.53
C THR A 43 -20.08 15.90 -9.38
N LYS A 44 -19.83 15.48 -8.13
CA LYS A 44 -20.25 16.19 -6.90
C LYS A 44 -19.10 16.87 -6.16
N VAL A 45 -17.91 16.92 -6.75
CA VAL A 45 -16.73 17.51 -6.12
C VAL A 45 -16.57 18.98 -6.50
N ASP A 46 -16.10 19.79 -5.56
CA ASP A 46 -15.82 21.20 -5.82
C ASP A 46 -14.62 21.34 -6.76
N VAL A 47 -14.74 22.25 -7.73
CA VAL A 47 -13.65 22.53 -8.68
C VAL A 47 -12.42 23.04 -7.93
N GLY A 48 -11.26 22.41 -8.16
CA GLY A 48 -10.00 22.79 -7.52
C GLY A 48 -9.76 22.17 -6.14
N SER A 49 -10.70 21.36 -5.63
CA SER A 49 -10.51 20.56 -4.42
C SER A 49 -9.46 19.44 -4.61
N ILE A 50 -9.05 18.83 -3.50
CA ILE A 50 -8.19 17.64 -3.50
C ILE A 50 -8.92 16.47 -4.17
N GLU A 51 -10.21 16.30 -3.91
CA GLU A 51 -11.06 15.31 -4.57
C GLU A 51 -11.11 15.51 -6.10
N ALA A 52 -11.17 16.75 -6.56
CA ALA A 52 -11.10 17.04 -8.00
C ALA A 52 -9.74 16.69 -8.63
N MET A 53 -8.64 16.73 -7.86
CA MET A 53 -7.34 16.22 -8.32
C MET A 53 -7.35 14.70 -8.40
N VAL A 54 -7.86 14.02 -7.38
CA VAL A 54 -8.02 12.56 -7.37
C VAL A 54 -8.81 12.11 -8.59
N CYS A 55 -9.97 12.72 -8.87
CA CYS A 55 -10.81 12.42 -10.03
C CYS A 55 -10.14 12.55 -11.40
N LYS A 56 -9.06 13.32 -11.51
CA LYS A 56 -8.37 13.59 -12.78
C LYS A 56 -7.09 12.78 -12.95
N ASP A 57 -6.66 12.10 -11.89
CA ASP A 57 -5.43 11.33 -11.86
C ASP A 57 -5.76 9.85 -11.63
N ALA A 58 -5.39 9.01 -12.60
CA ALA A 58 -5.69 7.58 -12.56
C ALA A 58 -4.96 6.87 -11.40
N GLY A 59 -3.73 7.29 -11.06
CA GLY A 59 -2.97 6.71 -9.95
C GLY A 59 -3.61 7.03 -8.60
N LEU A 60 -4.01 8.28 -8.38
CA LEU A 60 -4.72 8.69 -7.17
C LEU A 60 -6.10 8.06 -7.08
N SER A 61 -6.81 7.88 -8.20
CA SER A 61 -8.09 7.18 -8.23
C SER A 61 -7.96 5.69 -7.90
N GLN A 62 -6.91 5.04 -8.39
CA GLN A 62 -6.60 3.66 -8.03
C GLN A 62 -6.28 3.50 -6.54
N LEU A 63 -5.53 4.45 -5.95
CA LEU A 63 -5.27 4.48 -4.51
C LEU A 63 -6.55 4.68 -3.70
N ASP A 64 -7.46 5.53 -4.14
CA ASP A 64 -8.76 5.71 -3.51
C ASP A 64 -9.60 4.41 -3.56
N ASN A 65 -9.64 3.74 -4.71
CA ASN A 65 -10.33 2.46 -4.85
C ASN A 65 -9.73 1.36 -3.95
N ASN A 66 -8.40 1.27 -3.87
CA ASN A 66 -7.72 0.34 -2.96
C ASN A 66 -8.06 0.66 -1.50
N LEU A 67 -8.03 1.94 -1.11
CA LEU A 67 -8.42 2.33 0.24
C LEU A 67 -9.88 1.98 0.53
N ALA A 68 -10.80 2.14 -0.42
CA ALA A 68 -12.20 1.77 -0.25
C ALA A 68 -12.36 0.26 0.01
N GLU A 69 -11.60 -0.58 -0.71
CA GLU A 69 -11.58 -2.03 -0.49
C GLU A 69 -11.05 -2.39 0.91
N VAL A 70 -9.86 -1.90 1.26
CA VAL A 70 -9.23 -2.15 2.57
C VAL A 70 -10.13 -1.64 3.70
N TYR A 71 -10.74 -0.47 3.53
CA TYR A 71 -11.66 0.09 4.51
C TYR A 71 -12.91 -0.77 4.69
N SER A 72 -13.46 -1.34 3.62
CA SER A 72 -14.57 -2.29 3.70
C SER A 72 -14.18 -3.54 4.51
N GLN A 73 -13.00 -4.10 4.28
CA GLN A 73 -12.51 -5.25 5.05
C GLN A 73 -12.26 -4.88 6.53
N ALA A 74 -11.72 -3.70 6.80
CA ALA A 74 -11.52 -3.19 8.15
C ALA A 74 -12.85 -3.01 8.88
N LEU A 75 -13.89 -2.50 8.21
CA LEU A 75 -15.24 -2.37 8.79
C LEU A 75 -15.82 -3.71 9.24
N GLU A 76 -15.57 -4.78 8.50
CA GLU A 76 -16.02 -6.13 8.87
C GLU A 76 -15.38 -6.62 10.16
N LYS A 77 -14.09 -6.34 10.36
CA LYS A 77 -13.37 -6.66 11.59
C LYS A 77 -13.71 -5.73 12.75
N ALA A 78 -14.04 -4.48 12.45
CA ALA A 78 -14.40 -3.45 13.43
C ALA A 78 -15.82 -3.59 14.02
N LYS A 79 -16.66 -4.52 13.53
CA LYS A 79 -18.07 -4.64 13.92
C LYS A 79 -18.32 -4.69 15.43
N ASN A 80 -17.40 -5.31 16.17
CA ASN A 80 -17.49 -5.49 17.62
C ASN A 80 -16.54 -4.59 18.42
N GLU A 81 -15.86 -3.63 17.77
CA GLU A 81 -15.01 -2.68 18.47
C GLU A 81 -15.82 -1.82 19.44
N GLN A 82 -15.29 -1.66 20.64
CA GLN A 82 -15.87 -0.82 21.68
C GLN A 82 -14.79 0.13 22.21
N PRO A 83 -14.90 1.45 21.93
CA PRO A 83 -15.95 2.13 21.14
C PRO A 83 -15.82 1.92 19.60
N PRO A 84 -16.92 2.03 18.83
CA PRO A 84 -16.90 1.87 17.37
C PRO A 84 -16.37 3.12 16.65
N THR A 85 -15.05 3.30 16.63
CA THR A 85 -14.39 4.56 16.22
C THR A 85 -13.98 4.61 14.75
N LEU A 86 -13.82 3.47 14.07
CA LEU A 86 -13.25 3.40 12.72
C LEU A 86 -13.91 4.36 11.70
N LYS A 87 -15.25 4.47 11.71
CA LYS A 87 -15.98 5.40 10.83
C LYS A 87 -15.64 6.87 11.11
N ALA A 88 -15.49 7.23 12.38
CA ALA A 88 -15.12 8.59 12.77
C ALA A 88 -13.67 8.89 12.37
N MET A 89 -12.76 7.94 12.61
CA MET A 89 -11.35 8.06 12.23
C MET A 89 -11.19 8.19 10.71
N GLN A 90 -11.94 7.43 9.91
CA GLN A 90 -11.90 7.54 8.45
C GLN A 90 -12.36 8.93 7.96
N ARG A 91 -13.42 9.49 8.54
CA ARG A 91 -13.85 10.87 8.22
C ARG A 91 -12.79 11.90 8.62
N GLY A 92 -12.14 11.70 9.76
CA GLY A 92 -11.02 12.54 10.20
C GLY A 92 -9.84 12.47 9.23
N TRP A 93 -9.51 11.27 8.77
CA TRP A 93 -8.47 11.05 7.78
C TRP A 93 -8.77 11.76 6.45
N VAL A 94 -10.01 11.71 5.93
CA VAL A 94 -10.39 12.43 4.69
C VAL A 94 -10.12 13.93 4.84
N LYS A 95 -10.47 14.52 5.99
CA LYS A 95 -10.14 15.94 6.28
C LYS A 95 -8.63 16.17 6.29
N GLY A 96 -7.87 15.26 6.91
CA GLY A 96 -6.41 15.31 6.92
C GLY A 96 -5.79 15.24 5.53
N ARG A 97 -6.23 14.32 4.66
CA ARG A 97 -5.83 14.26 3.24
C ARG A 97 -6.10 15.57 2.54
N ASN A 98 -7.25 16.20 2.83
CA ASN A 98 -7.61 17.45 2.18
C ASN A 98 -6.69 18.62 2.57
N GLU A 99 -6.01 18.57 3.72
CA GLU A 99 -4.98 19.56 4.10
C GLU A 99 -3.77 19.57 3.16
N CYS A 100 -3.63 18.59 2.27
CA CYS A 100 -2.65 18.62 1.18
C CYS A 100 -2.77 19.85 0.28
N TRP A 101 -3.87 20.61 0.34
CA TRP A 101 -3.98 21.90 -0.35
C TRP A 101 -2.86 22.88 0.05
N LYS A 102 -2.31 22.75 1.26
CA LYS A 102 -1.20 23.55 1.79
C LYS A 102 0.18 23.10 1.30
N SER A 103 0.28 21.91 0.71
CA SER A 103 1.56 21.38 0.22
C SER A 103 1.99 22.09 -1.06
N ASP A 104 3.31 22.28 -1.19
CA ASP A 104 3.95 22.71 -2.44
C ASP A 104 3.75 21.63 -3.51
N ASP A 105 4.00 20.38 -3.15
CA ASP A 105 3.64 19.21 -3.96
C ASP A 105 2.36 18.56 -3.42
N LYS A 106 1.23 18.95 -4.01
CA LYS A 106 -0.09 18.44 -3.63
C LYS A 106 -0.26 16.99 -4.03
N HIS A 107 0.26 16.59 -5.19
CA HIS A 107 0.10 15.24 -5.71
C HIS A 107 0.83 14.24 -4.81
N ALA A 108 2.11 14.46 -4.51
CA ALA A 108 2.88 13.61 -3.61
C ALA A 108 2.27 13.56 -2.20
N CYS A 109 1.73 14.66 -1.69
CA CYS A 109 1.04 14.68 -0.40
C CYS A 109 -0.20 13.78 -0.41
N ILE A 110 -1.02 13.83 -1.46
CA ILE A 110 -2.23 13.01 -1.58
C ILE A 110 -1.85 11.53 -1.69
N GLU A 111 -0.88 11.21 -2.54
CA GLU A 111 -0.36 9.85 -2.72
C GLU A 111 0.11 9.24 -1.39
N ALA A 112 0.99 9.95 -0.67
CA ALA A 112 1.50 9.51 0.62
C ALA A 112 0.39 9.35 1.67
N SER A 113 -0.63 10.22 1.64
CA SER A 113 -1.78 10.14 2.54
C SER A 113 -2.60 8.86 2.34
N TYR A 114 -2.84 8.46 1.08
CA TYR A 114 -3.50 7.20 0.76
C TYR A 114 -2.65 5.99 1.15
N GLN A 115 -1.38 5.96 0.73
CA GLN A 115 -0.48 4.85 1.01
C GLN A 115 -0.37 4.59 2.52
N THR A 116 -0.14 5.64 3.30
CA THR A 116 -0.06 5.55 4.77
C THR A 116 -1.35 5.00 5.37
N ARG A 117 -2.51 5.47 4.90
CA ARG A 117 -3.80 5.03 5.44
C ARG A 117 -4.14 3.58 5.08
N ILE A 118 -3.82 3.17 3.86
CA ILE A 118 -3.98 1.79 3.40
C ILE A 118 -3.14 0.87 4.29
N ALA A 119 -1.85 1.18 4.46
CA ALA A 119 -0.94 0.42 5.31
C ALA A 119 -1.37 0.42 6.79
N GLU A 120 -1.83 1.56 7.31
CA GLU A 120 -2.37 1.67 8.68
C GLU A 120 -3.53 0.70 8.90
N LEU A 121 -4.54 0.74 8.03
CA LEU A 121 -5.71 -0.13 8.15
C LEU A 121 -5.33 -1.60 7.95
N GLN A 122 -4.46 -1.89 7.00
CA GLN A 122 -3.97 -3.25 6.78
C GLN A 122 -3.27 -3.83 8.02
N ALA A 123 -2.43 -3.05 8.69
CA ALA A 123 -1.72 -3.49 9.90
C ALA A 123 -2.65 -3.60 11.11
N GLN A 124 -3.40 -2.54 11.42
CA GLN A 124 -4.31 -2.50 12.57
C GLN A 124 -5.34 -3.63 12.51
N TYR A 125 -5.91 -3.86 11.33
CA TYR A 125 -6.92 -4.89 11.12
C TYR A 125 -6.36 -6.23 10.63
N ARG A 126 -5.04 -6.40 10.52
CA ARG A 126 -4.38 -7.65 10.09
C ARG A 126 -4.97 -8.18 8.78
N LEU A 127 -4.98 -7.33 7.76
CA LEU A 127 -5.55 -7.61 6.42
C LEU A 127 -4.48 -8.05 5.40
N VAL A 128 -3.25 -8.20 5.85
CA VAL A 128 -2.11 -8.65 5.05
C VAL A 128 -1.30 -9.69 5.82
N ASP A 129 -0.40 -10.38 5.13
CA ASP A 129 0.59 -11.26 5.75
C ASP A 129 1.37 -10.53 6.86
N MET A 130 1.63 -11.25 7.94
CA MET A 130 2.40 -10.75 9.07
C MET A 130 3.38 -11.79 9.61
N THR A 131 4.47 -11.30 10.21
CA THR A 131 5.50 -12.11 10.87
C THR A 131 5.61 -11.69 12.33
N GLY A 132 5.58 -12.65 13.26
CA GLY A 132 5.63 -12.43 14.70
C GLY A 132 4.56 -13.22 15.46
N PRO A 133 4.34 -12.93 16.75
CA PRO A 133 5.04 -11.89 17.52
C PRO A 133 6.52 -12.25 17.76
N VAL A 134 7.38 -11.25 17.61
CA VAL A 134 8.78 -11.28 18.02
C VAL A 134 8.89 -10.64 19.39
N PHE A 135 9.56 -11.32 20.32
CA PHE A 135 9.70 -10.86 21.70
C PHE A 135 11.09 -10.30 21.94
N TYR A 136 11.17 -9.12 22.55
CA TYR A 136 12.43 -8.51 22.99
C TYR A 136 12.40 -8.23 24.49
N ALA A 137 13.50 -8.52 25.18
CA ALA A 137 13.74 -8.07 26.55
C ALA A 137 14.71 -6.88 26.54
N CYS A 138 14.30 -5.77 27.16
CA CYS A 138 15.02 -4.51 27.15
C CYS A 138 15.81 -4.28 28.44
N ASP A 139 16.99 -3.69 28.31
CA ASP A 139 17.89 -3.27 29.40
C ASP A 139 18.22 -4.39 30.41
N GLY A 140 18.26 -5.63 29.92
CA GLY A 140 18.56 -6.82 30.72
C GLY A 140 17.44 -7.26 31.66
N ASN A 141 16.24 -6.69 31.54
CA ASN A 141 15.08 -7.03 32.35
C ASN A 141 14.01 -7.77 31.50
N PRO A 142 13.75 -9.06 31.73
CA PRO A 142 12.72 -9.80 31.02
C PRO A 142 11.29 -9.25 31.17
N ALA A 143 11.02 -8.50 32.24
CA ALA A 143 9.72 -7.83 32.42
C ALA A 143 9.59 -6.52 31.62
N ASN A 144 10.71 -5.93 31.19
CA ASN A 144 10.71 -4.80 30.27
C ASN A 144 10.65 -5.34 28.83
N GLU A 145 9.48 -5.83 28.45
CA GLU A 145 9.27 -6.56 27.20
C GLU A 145 8.65 -5.68 26.11
N VAL A 146 9.22 -5.72 24.91
CA VAL A 146 8.63 -5.16 23.69
C VAL A 146 8.25 -6.31 22.76
N VAL A 147 6.99 -6.37 22.38
CA VAL A 147 6.44 -7.39 21.48
C VAL A 147 6.16 -6.77 20.13
N VAL A 148 6.65 -7.37 19.05
CA VAL A 148 6.59 -6.77 17.70
C VAL A 148 5.95 -7.72 16.70
N THR A 149 4.99 -7.21 15.93
CA THR A 149 4.44 -7.89 14.75
C THR A 149 4.74 -7.05 13.52
N TYR A 150 5.39 -7.64 12.51
CA TYR A 150 5.70 -6.98 11.24
C TYR A 150 4.65 -7.32 10.19
N PHE A 151 4.25 -6.35 9.37
CA PHE A 151 3.22 -6.51 8.35
C PHE A 151 3.77 -6.19 6.96
N LYS A 152 3.40 -7.01 5.96
CA LYS A 152 3.78 -6.80 4.55
C LYS A 152 2.91 -5.73 3.87
N THR A 153 2.88 -4.53 4.44
CA THR A 153 2.22 -3.34 3.87
C THR A 153 3.18 -2.57 2.97
N GLU A 154 2.67 -1.60 2.22
CA GLU A 154 3.47 -0.64 1.45
C GLU A 154 3.09 0.80 1.83
N PRO A 155 3.98 1.56 2.48
CA PRO A 155 5.28 1.15 3.04
C PRO A 155 5.14 0.10 4.15
N ALA A 156 6.21 -0.68 4.39
CA ALA A 156 6.21 -1.72 5.41
C ALA A 156 5.96 -1.15 6.82
N THR A 157 5.20 -1.87 7.62
CA THR A 157 4.81 -1.46 8.97
C THR A 157 5.12 -2.52 10.00
N LEU A 158 5.19 -2.08 11.26
CA LEU A 158 5.10 -2.97 12.42
C LEU A 158 4.13 -2.38 13.44
N ILE A 159 3.55 -3.24 14.25
CA ILE A 159 2.90 -2.87 15.51
C ILE A 159 3.77 -3.40 16.63
N ALA A 160 4.25 -2.50 17.48
CA ALA A 160 4.95 -2.83 18.70
C ALA A 160 4.02 -2.63 19.89
N GLU A 161 4.16 -3.47 20.92
CA GLU A 161 3.45 -3.40 22.20
C GLU A 161 4.50 -3.31 23.32
N HIS A 162 4.32 -2.36 24.24
CA HIS A 162 5.16 -2.16 25.42
C HIS A 162 4.28 -1.73 26.59
N GLY A 163 4.25 -2.56 27.64
CA GLY A 163 3.28 -2.41 28.73
C GLY A 163 1.83 -2.44 28.20
N ASP A 164 1.04 -1.42 28.56
CA ASP A 164 -0.36 -1.28 28.13
C ASP A 164 -0.53 -0.46 26.83
N SER A 165 0.58 -0.14 26.15
CA SER A 165 0.58 0.76 25.01
C SER A 165 1.04 0.06 23.74
N THR A 166 0.47 0.50 22.60
CA THR A 166 0.80 -0.02 21.28
C THR A 166 1.19 1.12 20.36
N SER A 167 2.17 0.90 19.48
CA SER A 167 2.57 1.87 18.46
C SER A 167 2.64 1.20 17.09
N LEU A 168 1.91 1.78 16.13
CA LEU A 168 2.10 1.50 14.71
C LEU A 168 3.27 2.34 14.21
N MET A 169 4.23 1.68 13.58
CA MET A 169 5.42 2.32 13.05
C MET A 169 5.62 1.98 11.57
N PHE A 170 6.13 2.93 10.81
CA PHE A 170 6.44 2.80 9.39
C PHE A 170 7.94 2.67 9.18
N VAL A 171 8.34 1.82 8.23
CA VAL A 171 9.73 1.68 7.83
C VAL A 171 10.31 3.05 7.42
N GLN A 172 11.55 3.30 7.80
CA GLN A 172 12.31 4.48 7.45
C GLN A 172 13.59 4.09 6.70
N PRO A 173 14.08 4.93 5.78
CA PRO A 173 15.39 4.72 5.17
C PRO A 173 16.50 4.60 6.24
N SER A 174 17.33 3.58 6.13
CA SER A 174 18.46 3.31 7.03
C SER A 174 19.69 2.85 6.24
N GLY A 175 20.89 3.22 6.70
CA GLY A 175 22.15 2.78 6.10
C GLY A 175 22.54 1.34 6.46
N SER A 176 21.95 0.78 7.52
CA SER A 176 22.06 -0.62 7.93
C SER A 176 20.91 -0.97 8.87
N GLY A 177 20.52 -2.25 8.91
CA GLY A 177 19.41 -2.73 9.74
C GLY A 177 18.05 -2.21 9.30
N ALA A 178 17.00 -2.58 10.02
CA ALA A 178 15.63 -2.18 9.73
C ALA A 178 15.15 -1.14 10.75
N LYS A 179 14.93 0.10 10.31
CA LYS A 179 14.43 1.20 11.16
C LYS A 179 12.94 1.43 10.90
N TYR A 180 12.18 1.55 11.96
CA TYR A 180 10.76 1.87 11.96
C TYR A 180 10.50 3.05 12.91
N GLN A 181 9.57 3.91 12.53
CA GLN A 181 9.23 5.13 13.25
C GLN A 181 7.72 5.26 13.36
N GLY A 182 7.23 5.37 14.59
CA GLY A 182 5.87 5.78 14.94
C GLY A 182 5.80 7.28 15.23
N ARG A 183 4.75 7.71 15.92
CA ARG A 183 4.56 9.14 16.22
C ARG A 183 5.64 9.67 17.17
N ASN A 184 5.90 8.94 18.25
CA ASN A 184 6.93 9.28 19.24
C ASN A 184 7.84 8.09 19.57
N GLU A 185 7.59 6.94 18.95
CA GLU A 185 8.29 5.70 19.21
C GLU A 185 9.17 5.35 18.01
N SER A 186 10.28 4.67 18.25
CA SER A 186 11.11 4.14 17.17
C SER A 186 11.67 2.77 17.54
N LEU A 187 11.91 1.95 16.54
CA LEU A 187 12.58 0.67 16.66
C LEU A 187 13.59 0.55 15.54
N TRP A 188 14.85 0.32 15.89
CA TRP A 188 15.91 0.04 14.93
C TRP A 188 16.57 -1.29 15.25
N GLU A 189 16.29 -2.30 14.42
CA GLU A 189 16.86 -3.64 14.54
C GLU A 189 18.15 -3.75 13.72
N HIS A 190 19.18 -4.32 14.34
CA HIS A 190 20.43 -4.68 13.70
C HIS A 190 21.07 -5.89 14.37
N GLN A 191 21.12 -7.02 13.64
CA GLN A 191 21.81 -8.26 14.06
C GLN A 191 21.29 -8.89 15.36
N GLY A 192 19.97 -8.88 15.57
CA GLY A 192 19.31 -9.51 16.73
C GLY A 192 19.27 -8.66 18.00
N GLU A 193 19.76 -7.42 17.92
CA GLU A 193 19.57 -6.36 18.91
C GLU A 193 18.71 -5.24 18.30
N ALA A 194 17.80 -4.70 19.09
CA ALA A 194 16.94 -3.59 18.72
C ALA A 194 17.17 -2.40 19.66
N LYS A 195 17.36 -1.22 19.09
CA LYS A 195 17.30 0.06 19.81
C LYS A 195 15.88 0.58 19.77
N VAL A 196 15.28 0.81 20.93
CA VAL A 196 13.88 1.21 21.05
C VAL A 196 13.77 2.52 21.82
N VAL A 197 13.04 3.49 21.28
CA VAL A 197 12.60 4.69 22.00
C VAL A 197 11.09 4.61 22.13
N TRP A 198 10.57 4.79 23.36
CA TRP A 198 9.14 4.67 23.63
C TRP A 198 8.56 5.96 24.21
N GLY A 199 8.29 6.93 23.33
CA GLY A 199 7.68 8.21 23.70
C GLY A 199 8.59 9.41 23.44
N PHE A 200 8.00 10.61 23.59
CA PHE A 200 8.70 11.86 23.30
C PHE A 200 9.83 12.08 24.32
N GLU A 201 11.05 12.29 23.84
CA GLU A 201 12.27 12.45 24.66
C GLU A 201 12.53 11.29 25.64
N ALA A 202 11.93 10.12 25.40
CA ALA A 202 12.18 8.94 26.21
C ALA A 202 13.62 8.43 26.00
N PRO A 203 14.26 7.87 27.04
CA PRO A 203 15.57 7.25 26.89
C PRO A 203 15.50 6.05 25.92
N GLU A 204 16.55 5.86 25.14
CA GLU A 204 16.72 4.67 24.31
C GLU A 204 16.96 3.44 25.19
N MET A 205 16.20 2.39 24.93
CA MET A 205 16.37 1.06 25.50
C MET A 205 17.13 0.16 24.54
N THR A 206 17.97 -0.72 25.09
CA THR A 206 18.66 -1.76 24.31
C THR A 206 17.98 -3.10 24.52
N CYS A 207 17.41 -3.65 23.46
CA CYS A 207 16.52 -4.81 23.54
C CYS A 207 17.08 -6.00 22.75
N LYS A 208 16.99 -7.20 23.32
CA LYS A 208 17.52 -8.43 22.71
C LYS A 208 16.40 -9.43 22.47
N LEU A 209 16.49 -10.15 21.35
CA LEU A 209 15.54 -11.21 21.01
C LEU A 209 15.45 -12.25 22.13
N VAL A 210 14.22 -12.63 22.45
CA VAL A 210 13.89 -13.70 23.39
C VAL A 210 13.23 -14.83 22.61
N THR A 211 13.77 -16.05 22.76
CA THR A 211 13.08 -17.25 22.27
C THR A 211 12.07 -17.68 23.33
N LYS A 212 10.78 -17.63 22.99
CA LYS A 212 9.70 -18.16 23.82
C LYS A 212 9.25 -19.52 23.30
#